data_AF-A0A397W3I6-F1
#
_entry.id   AF-A0A397W3I6-F1
#
_cell.length_a   1.000
_cell.length_b   1.000
_cell.length_c   1.000
_cell.angle_alpha   90.00
_cell.angle_beta   90.00
_cell.angle_gamma   90.00
#
_symmetry.space_group_name_H-M   'P 1'
#
loop_
_entity.id
_entity.type
_entity.pdbx_description
1 polymer ?
#
loop_
_entity_poly.entity_id
_entity_poly.type
_entity_poly.pdbx_seq_one_letter_code
_entity_poly.pdbx_strand_id
1 'polypeptide(L)' 'MMKEKKCVYYDKHKWPNVVLYRKGWLERMFKYKKNMKDFTGDMLEVIVEPELKYGKKESVQVKYDECYFYANDGQRRI' A
#
# COMPACT_ATOMS: atom_id res chain seq x y z
N MET A 1 9.96 27.52 4.53
CA MET A 1 9.08 26.68 5.37
C MET A 1 7.69 27.32 5.40
N MET A 2 6.66 26.63 4.94
CA MET A 2 5.28 27.12 5.01
C MET A 2 4.80 27.03 6.47
N LYS A 3 4.38 28.15 7.07
CA LYS A 3 3.72 28.15 8.38
C LYS A 3 2.31 27.57 8.22
N GLU A 4 2.10 26.35 8.70
CA GLU A 4 0.79 25.72 8.72
C GLU A 4 -0.16 26.51 9.64
N LYS A 5 -1.25 27.07 9.07
CA LYS A 5 -2.34 27.66 9.85
C LYS A 5 -3.12 26.53 10.55
N LYS A 6 -3.20 26.59 11.88
CA LYS A 6 -4.15 25.77 12.67
C LYS A 6 -5.56 26.04 12.10
N CYS A 7 -6.31 24.98 11.80
CA CYS A 7 -7.63 24.95 11.12
C CYS A 7 -7.65 24.71 9.59
N VAL A 8 -6.54 24.37 8.93
CA VAL A 8 -6.56 23.93 7.52
C VAL A 8 -6.09 22.48 7.42
N TYR A 9 -6.93 21.59 6.88
CA TYR A 9 -6.54 20.23 6.52
C TYR A 9 -5.83 20.26 5.16
N TYR A 10 -4.57 19.85 5.13
CA TYR A 10 -3.83 19.65 3.89
C TYR A 10 -3.89 18.18 3.52
N ASP A 11 -4.48 17.88 2.37
CA ASP A 11 -4.50 16.51 1.83
C ASP A 11 -3.10 16.13 1.35
N LYS A 12 -2.34 15.51 2.25
CA LYS A 12 -0.97 15.04 1.98
C LYS A 12 -0.93 13.92 0.95
N HIS A 13 -2.05 13.25 0.65
CA HIS A 13 -2.10 12.17 -0.36
C HIS A 13 -1.84 12.68 -1.77
N LYS A 14 -2.05 13.98 -2.01
CA LYS A 14 -1.83 14.63 -3.31
C LYS A 14 -0.42 15.20 -3.47
N TRP A 15 0.42 15.12 -2.45
CA TRP A 15 1.78 15.65 -2.55
C TRP A 15 2.59 14.92 -3.63
N PRO A 16 3.42 15.63 -4.42
CA PRO A 16 4.14 15.03 -5.54
C PRO A 16 4.98 13.82 -5.16
N ASN A 17 5.62 13.84 -3.98
CA ASN A 17 6.41 12.73 -3.46
C ASN A 17 5.54 11.50 -3.13
N VAL A 18 4.36 11.69 -2.53
CA VAL A 18 3.42 10.62 -2.21
C VAL A 18 2.85 10.00 -3.49
N VAL A 19 2.48 10.84 -4.46
CA VAL A 19 2.01 10.39 -5.77
C VAL A 19 3.09 9.60 -6.51
N LEU A 20 4.34 10.08 -6.47
CA LEU A 20 5.48 9.38 -7.09
C LEU A 20 5.73 8.02 -6.43
N TYR A 21 5.73 7.96 -5.10
CA TYR A 21 5.87 6.71 -4.36
C TYR A 21 4.77 5.72 -4.73
N ARG A 22 3.50 6.18 -4.81
CA ARG A 22 2.35 5.35 -5.16
C ARG A 22 2.50 4.72 -6.55
N LYS A 23 3.02 5.46 -7.53
CA LYS A 23 3.29 4.93 -8.88
C LYS A 23 4.28 3.77 -8.84
N GLY A 24 5.43 3.97 -8.19
CA GLY A 24 6.43 2.90 -8.06
C GLY A 24 5.92 1.70 -7.25
N TRP A 25 5.09 1.94 -6.24
CA TRP A 25 4.43 0.86 -5.49
C TRP A 25 3.47 0.06 -6.37
N LEU A 26 2.63 0.72 -7.17
CA LEU A 26 1.68 0.07 -8.08
C LEU A 26 2.41 -0.82 -9.09
N GLU A 27 3.51 -0.35 -9.69
CA GLU A 27 4.31 -1.14 -10.62
C GLU A 27 4.86 -2.43 -9.98
N ARG A 28 5.29 -2.37 -8.72
CA ARG A 28 5.72 -3.57 -7.98
C ARG A 28 4.56 -4.53 -7.74
N MET A 29 3.41 -4.00 -7.33
CA MET A 29 2.23 -4.82 -7.06
C MET A 29 1.70 -5.51 -8.31
N PHE A 30 1.72 -4.87 -9.48
CA PHE A 30 1.37 -5.53 -10.75
C PHE A 30 2.31 -6.68 -11.11
N LYS A 31 3.59 -6.61 -10.73
CA LYS A 31 4.52 -7.74 -10.93
C LYS A 31 4.15 -8.92 -10.04
N TYR A 32 3.79 -8.68 -8.77
CA TYR A 32 3.38 -9.74 -7.85
C TYR A 32 1.99 -10.31 -8.19
N LYS A 33 1.05 -9.46 -8.65
CA LYS A 33 -0.32 -9.86 -9.00
C LYS A 33 -0.36 -11.05 -9.98
N LYS A 34 0.61 -11.15 -10.89
CA LYS A 34 0.71 -12.27 -11.85
C LYS A 34 0.79 -13.67 -11.19
N ASN A 35 1.28 -13.74 -9.95
CA ASN A 35 1.41 -14.99 -9.20
C ASN A 35 0.39 -15.08 -8.05
N MET A 36 -0.62 -14.20 -8.04
CA MET A 36 -1.68 -14.19 -7.03
C MET A 36 -2.96 -14.71 -7.66
N LYS A 37 -3.83 -15.35 -6.85
CA LYS A 37 -5.20 -15.63 -7.27
C LYS A 37 -5.93 -14.32 -7.57
N ASP A 38 -6.72 -14.35 -8.64
CA ASP A 38 -7.69 -13.30 -8.91
C ASP A 38 -9.09 -13.81 -8.51
N PHE A 39 -10.00 -12.88 -8.27
CA PHE A 39 -11.36 -13.20 -7.87
C PHE A 39 -12.33 -12.44 -8.77
N THR A 40 -13.30 -13.16 -9.33
CA THR A 40 -14.29 -12.65 -10.28
C THR A 40 -15.69 -13.09 -9.87
N GLY A 41 -16.71 -12.61 -10.58
CA GLY A 41 -18.11 -12.75 -10.15
C GLY A 41 -18.55 -11.56 -9.31
N ASP A 42 -19.87 -11.40 -9.15
CA ASP A 42 -20.47 -10.25 -8.47
C ASP A 42 -20.14 -10.25 -6.97
N MET A 43 -19.95 -11.42 -6.38
CA MET A 43 -19.58 -11.62 -4.97
C MET A 43 -18.14 -12.10 -4.82
N LEU A 44 -17.30 -12.00 -5.87
CA LEU A 44 -15.92 -12.49 -5.89
C LEU A 44 -15.78 -13.99 -5.59
N GLU A 45 -16.83 -14.75 -5.90
CA GLU A 45 -16.96 -16.18 -5.61
C GLU A 45 -16.15 -17.07 -6.57
N VAL A 46 -15.78 -16.55 -7.74
CA VAL A 46 -15.03 -17.30 -8.75
C VAL A 46 -13.54 -17.04 -8.58
N ILE A 47 -12.82 -18.08 -8.15
CA ILE A 47 -11.36 -18.04 -8.00
C ILE A 47 -10.70 -18.30 -9.36
N VAL A 48 -9.84 -17.39 -9.78
CA VAL A 48 -9.00 -17.52 -10.97
C VAL A 48 -7.57 -17.85 -10.51
N GLU A 49 -7.15 -19.08 -10.75
CA GLU A 49 -5.81 -19.55 -10.40
C GLU A 49 -4.73 -18.90 -11.31
N PRO A 50 -3.58 -18.47 -10.75
CA PRO A 50 -2.52 -17.85 -11.55
C PRO A 50 -1.74 -18.89 -12.36
N GLU A 51 -1.28 -18.49 -13.55
CA GLU A 51 -0.33 -19.28 -14.34
C GLU A 51 1.08 -19.22 -13.75
N LEU A 52 1.40 -20.17 -12.88
CA LEU A 52 2.72 -20.25 -12.24
C LEU A 52 3.75 -20.91 -13.15
N LYS A 53 4.87 -20.21 -13.38
CA LYS A 53 6.05 -20.83 -14.01
C LYS A 53 6.68 -21.88 -13.09
N TYR A 54 7.33 -22.88 -13.68
CA TYR A 54 8.04 -23.92 -12.94
C TYR A 54 8.99 -23.31 -11.89
N GLY A 55 8.87 -23.78 -10.63
CA GLY A 55 9.66 -23.30 -9.50
C GLY A 55 9.19 -21.97 -8.88
N LYS A 56 8.11 -21.35 -9.37
CA LYS A 56 7.46 -20.22 -8.71
C LYS A 56 6.34 -20.70 -7.78
N LYS A 57 6.14 -19.94 -6.69
CA LYS A 57 5.06 -20.17 -5.72
C LYS A 57 4.00 -19.09 -5.86
N GLU A 58 2.78 -19.45 -5.49
CA GLU A 58 1.70 -18.49 -5.30
C GLU A 58 2.11 -17.43 -4.27
N SER A 59 1.70 -16.19 -4.53
CA SER A 59 1.91 -15.06 -3.65
C SER A 59 0.59 -14.66 -2.98
N VAL A 60 0.66 -14.26 -1.71
CA VAL A 60 -0.49 -13.72 -0.97
C VAL A 60 -0.12 -12.33 -0.47
N GLN A 61 -0.98 -11.34 -0.74
CA GLN A 61 -0.80 -10.00 -0.22
C GLN A 61 -1.48 -9.87 1.14
N VAL A 62 -0.68 -9.57 2.17
CA VAL A 62 -1.18 -9.23 3.50
C VAL A 62 -1.13 -7.70 3.65
N LYS A 63 -2.26 -7.08 3.94
CA LYS A 63 -2.37 -5.64 4.23
C LYS A 63 -2.72 -5.46 5.71
N TYR A 64 -2.05 -4.51 6.35
CA TYR A 64 -2.40 -4.05 7.69
C TYR A 64 -3.15 -2.72 7.53
N ASP A 65 -4.32 -2.62 8.14
CA ASP A 65 -5.22 -1.45 8.00
C ASP A 65 -4.71 -0.26 8.82
N GLU A 66 -4.38 -0.49 10.09
CA GLU A 66 -3.82 0.53 10.98
C GLU A 66 -2.66 -0.06 11.80
N CYS A 67 -1.44 0.39 11.54
CA CYS A 67 -0.34 0.21 12.47
C CYS A 67 -0.11 1.52 13.22
N TYR A 68 -0.41 1.53 14.52
CA TYR A 68 -0.03 2.62 15.41
C TYR A 68 1.48 2.57 15.65
N PHE A 69 2.24 3.36 14.87
CA PHE A 69 3.65 3.57 15.16
C PHE A 69 3.76 4.69 16.20
N TYR A 70 4.01 4.31 17.45
CA TYR A 70 4.44 5.25 18.48
C TYR A 70 5.88 5.66 18.20
N ALA A 71 6.06 6.76 17.46
CA ALA A 71 7.35 7.44 17.42
C ALA A 71 7.49 8.23 18.73
N ASN A 72 8.16 7.64 19.72
CA ASN A 72 8.60 8.35 20.94
C ASN A 72 9.78 9.29 20.61
N ASP A 73 9.60 10.16 19.61
CA ASP A 73 10.57 11.17 19.20
C ASP A 73 10.55 12.39 20.15
N GLY A 74 9.77 12.31 21.23
CA GLY A 74 9.83 13.24 22.33
C GLY A 74 11.20 13.14 23.01
N GLN A 75 12.09 14.08 22.67
CA GLN A 75 13.19 14.42 23.56
C GLN A 75 12.61 14.67 24.95
N ARG A 76 12.84 13.73 25.89
CA ARG A 76 12.81 14.03 27.32
C ARG A 76 13.87 15.11 27.52
N ARG A 77 13.45 16.38 27.49
CA ARG A 77 14.21 17.43 28.16
C ARG A 77 14.18 17.07 29.64
N ILE A 78 15.37 16.91 30.19
CA ILE A 78 15.70 16.65 31.59
C ILE A 78 14.96 17.65 32.48
#